data_AF-A0A1H6M1Z1-F1
#
_entry.id   AF-A0A1H6M1Z1-F1
#
_cell.length_a   1.000
_cell.length_b   1.000
_cell.length_c   1.000
_cell.angle_alpha   90.00
_cell.angle_beta   90.00
_cell.angle_gamma   90.00
#
_symmetry.space_group_name_H-M   'P 1'
#
loop_
_entity.id
_entity.type
_entity.pdbx_description
1 polymer ?
#
loop_
_entity_poly.entity_id
_entity_poly.type
_entity_poly.pdbx_seq_one_letter_code
_entity_poly.pdbx_strand_id
1 'polypeptide(L)'
;MKLDDDIHNYYEKLTLDHIVELGLDQQKDAEYLADLCCISLNLLPPRYIRYEVDMAFYLPQSERFEMRMKVKEAVARACQFLDNNA
;
A
#
# COMPACT_ATOMS: atom_id res chain seq x y z
N MET A 1 5.62 -1.14 -26.93
CA MET A 1 4.60 -1.74 -26.05
C MET A 1 4.70 -1.04 -24.70
N LYS A 2 3.62 -0.42 -24.23
CA LYS A 2 3.50 0.19 -22.87
C LYS A 2 2.49 -0.67 -22.10
N LEU A 3 2.69 -0.84 -20.80
CA LEU A 3 1.67 -1.43 -19.95
C LEU A 3 0.45 -0.50 -19.91
N ASP A 4 -0.76 -1.06 -19.82
CA ASP A 4 -1.99 -0.29 -19.62
C ASP A 4 -1.93 0.38 -18.23
N ASP A 5 -2.32 1.64 -18.13
CA ASP A 5 -2.28 2.41 -16.88
C ASP A 5 -3.29 1.87 -15.85
N ASP A 6 -4.29 1.09 -16.31
CA ASP A 6 -5.21 0.37 -15.44
C ASP A 6 -4.55 -0.82 -14.70
N ILE A 7 -3.36 -1.25 -15.11
CA ILE A 7 -2.65 -2.35 -14.45
C ILE A 7 -1.84 -1.81 -13.27
N HIS A 8 -2.26 -2.16 -12.05
CA HIS A 8 -1.66 -1.66 -10.81
C HIS A 8 -1.59 -2.76 -9.75
N ASN A 9 -0.74 -2.58 -8.74
CA ASN A 9 -0.69 -3.50 -7.61
C ASN A 9 -1.85 -3.20 -6.65
N TYR A 10 -2.67 -4.19 -6.33
CA TYR A 10 -3.81 -4.05 -5.42
C TYR A 10 -3.40 -3.52 -4.04
N TYR A 11 -2.16 -3.76 -3.60
CA TYR A 11 -1.64 -3.21 -2.35
C TYR A 11 -1.47 -1.69 -2.36
N GLU A 12 -1.39 -1.04 -3.53
CA GLU A 12 -1.31 0.43 -3.63
C GLU A 12 -2.52 1.07 -2.97
N LYS A 13 -3.73 0.61 -3.31
CA LYS A 13 -4.97 1.10 -2.71
C LYS A 13 -5.01 0.89 -1.20
N LEU A 14 -4.69 -0.32 -0.74
CA LEU A 14 -4.69 -0.64 0.69
C LEU A 14 -3.66 0.19 1.48
N THR A 15 -2.51 0.47 0.88
CA THR A 15 -1.44 1.28 1.48
C THR A 15 -1.90 2.72 1.63
N LEU A 16 -2.46 3.31 0.56
CA LEU A 16 -2.99 4.67 0.59
C LEU A 16 -4.12 4.82 1.61
N ASP A 17 -5.07 3.88 1.63
CA ASP A 17 -6.17 3.90 2.60
C ASP A 17 -5.64 3.88 4.03
N HIS A 18 -4.63 3.04 4.32
CA HIS A 18 -4.04 2.96 5.65
C HIS A 18 -3.24 4.23 6.03
N ILE A 19 -2.52 4.86 5.08
CA ILE A 19 -1.82 6.13 5.31
C ILE A 19 -2.82 7.24 5.69
N VAL A 20 -3.96 7.30 5.01
CA VAL A 20 -5.05 8.25 5.32
C VAL A 20 -5.70 7.92 6.66
N GLU A 21 -5.92 6.63 6.99
CA GLU A 21 -6.44 6.22 8.30
C GLU A 21 -5.53 6.69 9.46
N LEU A 22 -4.21 6.74 9.24
CA LEU A 22 -3.24 7.25 10.20
C LEU A 22 -3.13 8.79 10.19
N GLY A 23 -3.78 9.48 9.25
CA GLY A 23 -3.71 10.93 9.06
C GLY A 23 -2.32 11.42 8.63
N LEU A 24 -1.49 10.55 8.07
CA LEU A 24 -0.12 10.88 7.66
C LEU A 24 -0.11 11.81 6.44
N ASP A 25 -1.12 11.72 5.59
CA ASP A 25 -1.36 12.57 4.42
C ASP A 25 -1.49 14.07 4.78
N GLN A 26 -1.84 14.37 6.04
CA GLN A 26 -1.96 15.73 6.57
C GLN A 26 -0.76 16.17 7.40
N GLN A 27 0.05 15.21 7.89
CA GLN A 27 1.14 15.45 8.84
C GLN A 27 2.51 15.48 8.18
N LYS A 28 2.67 14.81 7.03
CA LYS A 28 3.94 14.61 6.34
C LYS A 28 3.88 15.25 4.95
N ASP A 29 5.03 15.64 4.42
CA ASP A 29 5.11 16.23 3.08
C ASP A 29 5.06 15.17 1.97
N ALA A 30 4.98 15.64 0.72
CA ALA A 30 4.87 14.77 -0.44
C ALA A 30 6.10 13.87 -0.66
N GLU A 31 7.29 14.30 -0.24
CA GLU A 31 8.53 13.55 -0.40
C GLU A 31 8.57 12.37 0.59
N TYR A 32 8.27 12.64 1.87
CA TYR A 32 8.12 11.59 2.88
C TYR A 32 7.04 10.57 2.49
N LEU A 33 5.88 11.04 2.00
CA LEU A 33 4.79 10.15 1.59
C LEU A 33 5.16 9.29 0.37
N ALA A 34 5.91 9.84 -0.58
CA ALA A 34 6.40 9.08 -1.74
C ALA A 34 7.37 7.97 -1.31
N ASP A 35 8.34 8.30 -0.45
CA ASP A 35 9.28 7.32 0.10
C ASP A 35 8.58 6.26 0.96
N LEU A 36 7.61 6.70 1.79
CA LEU A 36 6.80 5.80 2.61
C LEU A 36 6.06 4.78 1.75
N CYS A 37 5.41 5.23 0.67
CA CYS A 37 4.72 4.36 -0.27
C CYS A 37 5.70 3.39 -0.94
N CYS A 38 6.83 3.90 -1.44
CA CYS A 38 7.85 3.10 -2.13
C CYS A 38 8.38 1.97 -1.23
N ILE A 39 8.77 2.30 -0.01
CA ILE A 39 9.32 1.33 0.95
C ILE A 39 8.22 0.33 1.34
N SER A 40 7.02 0.80 1.67
CA SER A 40 5.91 -0.07 2.10
C SER A 40 5.52 -1.08 1.01
N LEU A 41 5.40 -0.64 -0.24
CA LEU A 41 5.03 -1.52 -1.35
C LEU A 41 6.10 -2.57 -1.67
N ASN A 42 7.38 -2.24 -1.50
CA ASN A 42 8.48 -3.19 -1.67
C ASN A 42 8.55 -4.26 -0.56
N LEU A 43 7.89 -4.04 0.59
CA LEU A 43 7.75 -5.03 1.65
C LEU A 43 6.56 -5.99 1.44
N LEU A 44 5.69 -5.69 0.48
CA LEU A 44 4.46 -6.43 0.22
C LEU A 44 4.63 -7.36 -1.00
N PRO A 45 3.94 -8.51 -1.05
CA PRO A 45 4.02 -9.38 -2.21
C PRO A 45 3.38 -8.72 -3.43
N PRO A 46 3.90 -8.95 -4.66
CA PRO A 46 3.32 -8.37 -5.87
C PRO A 46 1.93 -8.96 -6.12
N ARG A 47 0.94 -8.09 -6.37
CA ARG A 47 -0.45 -8.49 -6.66
C ARG A 47 -1.06 -7.56 -7.70
N TYR A 48 -0.66 -7.71 -8.96
CA TYR A 48 -1.14 -6.86 -10.05
C TYR A 48 -2.52 -7.28 -10.54
N ILE A 49 -3.37 -6.30 -10.77
CA ILE A 49 -4.73 -6.43 -11.25
C ILE A 49 -5.01 -5.36 -12.30
N ARG A 50 -6.04 -5.56 -13.12
CA ARG A 50 -6.55 -4.52 -14.03
C ARG A 50 -7.78 -3.82 -13.46
N TYR A 51 -8.68 -4.56 -12.82
CA TYR A 51 -9.88 -3.99 -12.21
C TYR A 51 -10.05 -4.48 -10.77
N GLU A 52 -10.36 -3.55 -9.85
CA GLU A 52 -10.60 -3.89 -8.44
C GLU A 52 -11.75 -4.88 -8.25
N VAL A 53 -12.75 -4.85 -9.15
CA VAL A 53 -13.88 -5.79 -9.14
C VAL A 53 -13.41 -7.24 -9.24
N ASP A 54 -12.31 -7.52 -9.93
CA ASP A 54 -11.74 -8.87 -10.03
C ASP A 54 -11.36 -9.36 -8.62
N MET A 55 -10.73 -8.53 -7.80
CA MET A 55 -10.38 -8.90 -6.42
C MET A 55 -11.62 -9.00 -5.52
N ALA A 56 -12.61 -8.12 -5.67
CA ALA A 56 -13.80 -8.10 -4.83
C ALA A 56 -14.70 -9.34 -4.98
N PHE A 57 -14.68 -10.03 -6.13
CA PHE A 57 -15.43 -11.28 -6.31
C PHE A 57 -14.66 -12.53 -5.87
N TYR A 58 -13.33 -12.55 -5.99
CA TYR A 58 -12.53 -13.76 -5.76
C TYR A 58 -11.85 -13.83 -4.38
N LEU A 59 -11.63 -12.71 -3.67
CA LEU A 59 -10.95 -12.73 -2.37
C LEU A 59 -11.89 -13.13 -1.22
N PRO A 60 -11.60 -14.23 -0.50
CA PRO A 60 -12.24 -14.53 0.77
C PRO A 60 -11.99 -13.44 1.80
N GLN A 61 -12.93 -13.28 2.74
CA GLN A 61 -12.84 -12.26 3.79
C GLN A 61 -11.58 -12.40 4.66
N SER A 62 -11.11 -13.64 4.89
CA SER A 62 -9.88 -13.95 5.63
C SER A 62 -8.64 -13.43 4.92
N GLU A 63 -8.49 -13.69 3.62
CA GLU A 63 -7.36 -13.23 2.83
C GLU A 63 -7.33 -11.69 2.79
N ARG A 64 -8.48 -11.02 2.66
CA ARG A 64 -8.54 -9.54 2.77
C ARG A 64 -8.05 -9.02 4.12
N PHE A 65 -8.40 -9.72 5.20
CA PHE A 65 -7.94 -9.34 6.53
C PHE A 65 -6.42 -9.50 6.64
N GLU A 66 -5.87 -10.63 6.19
CA GLU A 66 -4.43 -10.87 6.17
C GLU A 66 -3.68 -9.82 5.34
N MET A 67 -4.21 -9.46 4.16
CA MET A 67 -3.62 -8.43 3.31
C MET A 67 -3.55 -7.09 4.03
N ARG A 68 -4.62 -6.67 4.70
CA ARG A 68 -4.61 -5.44 5.51
C ARG A 68 -3.62 -5.51 6.66
N MET A 69 -3.50 -6.66 7.33
CA MET A 69 -2.51 -6.83 8.40
C MET A 69 -1.07 -6.69 7.88
N LYS A 70 -0.76 -7.27 6.72
CA LYS A 70 0.54 -7.10 6.06
C LYS A 70 0.83 -5.64 5.72
N VAL A 71 -0.17 -4.90 5.22
CA VAL A 71 -0.03 -3.45 4.92
C VAL A 71 0.28 -2.67 6.18
N LYS A 72 -0.44 -2.90 7.27
CA LYS A 72 -0.18 -2.24 8.56
C LYS A 72 1.25 -2.46 9.05
N GLU A 73 1.73 -3.71 8.96
CA GLU A 73 3.10 -4.06 9.35
C GLU A 73 4.15 -3.39 8.43
N ALA A 74 3.91 -3.39 7.11
CA ALA A 74 4.81 -2.77 6.14
C ALA A 74 4.92 -1.26 6.34
N VAL A 75 3.78 -0.56 6.46
CA VAL A 75 3.73 0.89 6.69
C VAL A 75 4.39 1.25 8.02
N ALA A 76 4.12 0.51 9.10
CA ALA A 76 4.76 0.76 10.40
C ALA A 76 6.28 0.62 10.32
N ARG A 77 6.81 -0.40 9.64
CA ARG A 77 8.25 -0.57 9.42
C ARG A 77 8.85 0.55 8.57
N ALA A 78 8.15 0.97 7.52
CA ALA A 78 8.59 2.04 6.65
C ALA A 78 8.63 3.39 7.40
N CYS A 79 7.61 3.72 8.20
CA CYS A 79 7.63 4.90 9.08
C CYS A 79 8.81 4.86 10.05
N GLN A 80 9.04 3.73 10.72
CA GLN A 80 10.20 3.57 11.62
C GLN A 80 11.52 3.77 10.89
N PHE A 81 11.66 3.26 9.67
CA PHE A 81 12.86 3.46 8.87
C PHE A 81 13.06 4.95 8.53
N LEU A 82 12.02 5.63 8.06
CA LEU A 82 12.11 7.04 7.67
C LEU A 82 12.35 7.95 8.87
N ASP A 83 11.63 7.75 9.97
CA ASP A 83 11.75 8.60 11.17
C ASP A 83 13.10 8.41 11.89
N ASN A 84 13.76 7.25 11.75
CA ASN A 84 15.09 7.01 12.32
C ASN A 84 16.25 7.52 11.44
N ASN A 85 16.00 7.83 10.16
CA ASN A 85 16.99 8.33 9.21
C ASN A 85 16.75 9.80 8.82
N ALA A 86 15.81 10.47 9.48
CA ALA A 86 15.47 11.89 9.30
C ALA A 86 16.31 12.83 10.20
#